data_AF-A0A4Y2BF51-F1
#
_entry.id   AF-A0A4Y2BF51-F1
#
_cell.length_a   1.000
_cell.length_b   1.000
_cell.length_c   1.000
_cell.angle_alpha   90.00
_cell.angle_beta   90.00
_cell.angle_gamma   90.00
#
_symmetry.space_group_name_H-M   'P 1'
#
loop_
_entity.id
_entity.type
_entity.pdbx_description
1 polymer ?
#
loop_
_entity_poly.entity_id
_entity_poly.type
_entity_poly.pdbx_seq_one_letter_code
_entity_poly.pdbx_strand_id
1 'polypeptide(L)'
;MPLKSEEGSDSRNKEVEGSNAGCDRVAVKIPSFWTNNAKLFFIQLEASFRLARVTVEQTKFDYLVAALEPETLSHATDIVCEPSPLITLIEAENLN
;
A
#
# COMPACT_ATOMS: atom_id res chain seq x y z
N MET A 1 -25.34 21.09 65.48
CA MET A 1 -25.37 19.99 64.48
C MET A 1 -25.43 20.62 63.10
N PRO A 2 -24.52 20.31 62.16
CA PRO A 2 -24.61 20.83 60.79
C PRO A 2 -25.43 19.86 59.91
N LEU A 3 -26.42 20.41 59.20
CA LEU A 3 -27.16 19.72 58.15
C LEU A 3 -26.38 19.82 56.83
N LYS A 4 -26.45 18.73 56.09
CA LYS A 4 -25.65 18.34 54.94
C LYS A 4 -26.23 18.92 53.65
N SER A 5 -25.37 19.36 52.73
CA SER A 5 -25.70 19.44 51.30
C SER A 5 -24.67 18.62 50.53
N GLU A 6 -25.11 17.44 50.13
CA GLU A 6 -24.55 16.63 49.05
C GLU A 6 -24.97 17.27 47.73
N GLU A 7 -24.03 17.53 46.83
CA GLU A 7 -24.31 17.55 45.41
C GLU A 7 -23.41 16.54 44.72
N GLY A 8 -24.08 15.62 44.03
CA GLY A 8 -23.55 14.38 43.52
C GLY A 8 -22.72 14.57 42.26
N SER A 9 -21.57 13.93 42.25
CA SER A 9 -20.81 13.62 41.07
C SER A 9 -21.34 12.31 40.47
N ASP A 10 -21.94 12.33 39.27
CA ASP A 10 -21.99 11.14 38.41
C ASP A 10 -22.03 11.56 36.93
N SER A 11 -20.87 11.98 36.42
CA SER A 11 -20.64 12.12 34.99
C SER A 11 -20.35 10.74 34.40
N ARG A 12 -21.41 9.99 34.10
CA ARG A 12 -21.26 8.73 33.37
C ARG A 12 -21.23 8.99 31.86
N ASN A 13 -20.05 9.34 31.37
CA ASN A 13 -19.79 9.40 29.92
C ASN A 13 -19.84 7.97 29.37
N LYS A 14 -20.93 7.61 28.69
CA LYS A 14 -20.97 6.41 27.84
C LYS A 14 -20.33 6.75 26.51
N GLU A 15 -19.03 6.52 26.43
CA GLU A 15 -18.35 6.37 25.14
C GLU A 15 -18.87 5.08 24.50
N VAL A 16 -19.69 5.24 23.47
CA VAL A 16 -20.15 4.12 22.65
C VAL A 16 -18.96 3.72 21.81
N GLU A 17 -18.29 2.62 22.19
CA GLU A 17 -17.29 1.97 21.36
C GLU A 17 -17.93 1.60 20.03
N GLY A 18 -17.70 2.43 19.02
CA GLY A 18 -17.84 2.03 17.64
C GLY A 18 -16.89 0.86 17.42
N SER A 19 -17.44 -0.33 17.22
CA SER A 19 -16.68 -1.51 16.83
C SER A 19 -15.93 -1.18 15.54
N ASN A 20 -14.67 -0.77 15.67
CA ASN A 20 -13.72 -0.78 14.56
C ASN A 20 -13.51 -2.27 14.25
N ALA A 21 -14.38 -2.83 13.40
CA ALA A 21 -14.05 -3.99 12.61
C ALA A 21 -12.93 -3.55 11.66
N GLY A 22 -11.74 -3.35 12.22
CA GLY A 22 -10.53 -2.99 11.52
C GLY A 22 -10.25 -4.14 10.57
N CYS A 23 -10.56 -3.93 9.30
CA CYS A 23 -10.06 -4.80 8.25
C CYS A 23 -8.55 -4.54 8.22
N ASP A 24 -7.78 -5.41 8.86
CA ASP A 24 -6.33 -5.38 8.77
C ASP A 24 -5.94 -5.43 7.30
N ARG A 25 -5.41 -4.31 6.80
CA ARG A 25 -4.96 -4.21 5.41
C ARG A 25 -3.68 -5.03 5.30
N VAL A 26 -3.67 -6.00 4.39
CA VAL A 26 -2.48 -6.82 4.13
C VAL A 26 -1.37 -5.90 3.63
N ALA A 27 -0.25 -5.85 4.35
CA ALA A 27 0.93 -5.14 3.91
C ALA A 27 1.49 -5.76 2.62
N VAL A 28 2.02 -4.93 1.72
CA VAL A 28 2.71 -5.43 0.52
C VAL A 28 3.93 -6.22 0.97
N LYS A 29 3.91 -7.53 0.72
CA LYS A 29 5.08 -8.38 0.90
C LYS A 29 5.87 -8.44 -0.40
N ILE A 30 7.08 -7.88 -0.35
CA ILE A 30 8.00 -7.88 -1.48
C ILE A 30 8.94 -9.09 -1.36
N PRO A 31 8.94 -10.01 -2.35
CA PRO A 31 9.94 -11.07 -2.40
C PRO A 31 11.30 -10.50 -2.80
N SER A 32 12.39 -11.21 -2.48
CA SER A 32 13.69 -10.93 -3.07
C SER A 32 13.62 -11.11 -4.59
N PHE A 33 14.31 -10.25 -5.33
CA PHE A 33 14.35 -10.35 -6.79
C PHE A 33 15.05 -11.63 -7.25
N TRP A 34 14.53 -12.25 -8.31
CA TRP A 34 15.08 -13.47 -8.91
C TRP A 34 15.57 -13.19 -10.32
N THR A 35 16.85 -12.90 -10.47
CA THR A 35 17.48 -12.56 -11.77
C THR A 35 17.29 -13.67 -12.82
N ASN A 36 17.26 -14.94 -12.40
CA ASN A 36 17.02 -16.10 -13.27
C ASN A 36 15.55 -16.24 -13.71
N ASN A 37 14.60 -15.57 -13.06
CA ASN A 37 13.18 -15.65 -13.41
C ASN A 37 12.41 -14.38 -13.00
N ALA A 38 12.80 -13.25 -13.60
CA ALA A 38 12.16 -11.96 -13.37
C ALA A 38 10.64 -11.99 -13.63
N LYS A 39 10.18 -12.79 -14.61
CA LYS A 39 8.76 -12.91 -14.94
C LYS A 39 7.92 -13.42 -13.78
N LEU A 40 8.37 -14.47 -13.07
CA LEU A 40 7.65 -14.98 -11.91
C LEU A 40 7.65 -13.98 -10.75
N PHE A 41 8.76 -13.26 -10.56
CA PHE A 41 8.84 -12.18 -9.57
C PHE A 41 7.76 -11.11 -9.81
N PHE A 42 7.61 -10.63 -11.05
CA PHE A 42 6.59 -9.62 -11.38
C PHE A 42 5.16 -10.15 -11.21
N ILE A 43 4.89 -11.40 -11.58
CA ILE A 43 3.57 -12.03 -11.37
C ILE A 43 3.22 -12.07 -9.87
N GLN A 44 4.19 -12.41 -9.02
CA GLN A 44 3.98 -12.44 -7.58
C GLN A 44 3.83 -11.04 -6.98
N LEU A 45 4.65 -10.08 -7.43
CA LEU A 45 4.59 -8.70 -6.97
C LEU A 45 3.22 -8.05 -7.30
N GLU A 46 2.72 -8.27 -8.53
CA GLU A 46 1.39 -7.83 -8.95
C GLU A 46 0.26 -8.49 -8.13
N ALA A 47 0.41 -9.76 -7.76
CA ALA A 47 -0.54 -10.41 -6.86
C ALA A 47 -0.54 -9.76 -5.46
N SER A 48 0.64 -9.43 -4.92
CA SER A 48 0.77 -8.69 -3.65
C SER A 48 0.09 -7.32 -3.71
N PHE A 49 0.24 -6.57 -4.80
CA PHE A 49 -0.45 -5.28 -4.99
C PHE A 49 -1.97 -5.43 -5.00
N ARG A 50 -2.51 -6.43 -5.71
CA ARG A 50 -3.96 -6.70 -5.72
C ARG A 50 -4.50 -7.02 -4.31
N LEU A 51 -3.78 -7.83 -3.54
CA LEU A 51 -4.17 -8.19 -2.18
C LEU A 51 -4.11 -6.98 -1.22
N ALA A 52 -3.09 -6.13 -1.38
CA ALA A 52 -2.92 -4.91 -0.59
C ALA A 52 -3.78 -3.73 -1.08
N ARG A 53 -4.50 -3.89 -2.21
CA ARG A 53 -5.27 -2.84 -2.91
C ARG A 53 -4.41 -1.62 -3.28
N VAL A 54 -3.18 -1.87 -3.72
CA VAL A 54 -2.30 -0.84 -4.28
C VAL A 54 -2.64 -0.66 -5.75
N THR A 55 -3.28 0.46 -6.08
CA THR A 55 -3.75 0.77 -7.44
C THR A 55 -3.03 1.97 -8.06
N VAL A 56 -2.32 2.77 -7.26
CA VAL A 56 -1.57 3.92 -7.75
C VAL A 56 -0.27 3.42 -8.37
N GLU A 57 -0.09 3.64 -9.67
CA GLU A 57 1.07 3.16 -10.43
C GLU A 57 2.40 3.68 -9.86
N GLN A 58 2.45 4.95 -9.44
CA GLN A 58 3.64 5.49 -8.77
C GLN A 58 4.02 4.67 -7.52
N THR A 59 3.04 4.30 -6.70
CA THR A 59 3.29 3.49 -5.50
C THR A 59 3.79 2.08 -5.85
N LYS A 60 3.28 1.47 -6.92
CA LYS A 60 3.80 0.17 -7.41
C LYS A 60 5.23 0.29 -7.89
N PHE A 61 5.54 1.36 -8.62
CA PHE A 61 6.90 1.66 -9.08
C PHE A 61 7.86 1.88 -7.91
N ASP A 62 7.48 2.67 -6.91
CA ASP A 62 8.31 2.91 -5.72
C ASP A 62 8.63 1.60 -4.98
N TYR A 63 7.64 0.71 -4.86
CA TYR A 63 7.84 -0.63 -4.30
C TYR A 63 8.79 -1.48 -5.14
N LEU A 64 8.68 -1.43 -6.47
CA LEU A 64 9.57 -2.14 -7.37
C LEU A 64 11.01 -1.63 -7.24
N VAL A 65 11.24 -0.31 -7.25
CA VAL A 65 12.57 0.28 -7.09
C VAL A 65 13.17 -0.12 -5.73
N ALA A 66 12.37 -0.13 -4.67
CA ALA A 66 12.82 -0.58 -3.34
C ALA A 66 13.12 -2.09 -3.27
N ALA A 67 12.55 -2.90 -4.17
CA ALA A 67 12.73 -4.35 -4.21
C ALA A 67 14.00 -4.81 -4.94
N LEU A 68 14.47 -4.01 -5.90
CA LEU A 68 15.57 -4.37 -6.79
C LEU A 68 16.91 -3.92 -6.23
N GLU A 69 17.93 -4.76 -6.40
CA GLU A 69 19.29 -4.42 -6.01
C GLU A 69 19.87 -3.32 -6.92
N PRO A 70 20.79 -2.47 -6.41
CA PRO A 70 21.40 -1.40 -7.21
C PRO A 70 22.04 -1.89 -8.51
N GLU A 71 22.64 -3.08 -8.51
CA GLU A 71 23.21 -3.71 -9.71
C GLU A 71 22.12 -3.98 -10.75
N THR A 72 20.96 -4.49 -10.33
CA THR A 72 19.83 -4.72 -11.23
C THR A 72 19.27 -3.40 -11.76
N LEU A 73 19.11 -2.39 -10.91
CA LEU A 73 18.65 -1.05 -11.31
C LEU A 73 19.62 -0.37 -12.30
N SER A 74 20.93 -0.62 -12.16
CA SER A 74 21.95 -0.05 -13.06
C SER A 74 21.75 -0.44 -14.53
N HIS A 75 21.15 -1.60 -14.78
CA HIS A 75 20.85 -2.10 -16.13
C HIS A 75 19.59 -1.48 -16.75
N ALA A 76 18.79 -0.75 -15.97
CA ALA A 76 17.51 -0.17 -16.38
C ALA A 76 17.42 1.32 -15.99
N THR A 77 18.56 2.01 -15.97
CA THR A 77 18.64 3.41 -15.52
C THR A 77 17.84 4.35 -16.41
N ASP A 78 17.78 4.08 -17.71
CA ASP A 78 16.92 4.77 -18.67
C ASP A 78 15.43 4.68 -18.25
N ILE A 79 14.97 3.50 -17.84
CA ILE A 79 13.59 3.28 -17.40
C ILE A 79 13.30 3.91 -16.04
N VAL A 80 14.26 3.84 -15.11
CA VAL A 80 14.08 4.29 -13.72
C VAL A 80 14.21 5.81 -13.59
N CYS A 81 15.18 6.41 -14.29
CA CYS A 81 15.45 7.85 -14.22
C CYS A 81 14.61 8.65 -15.22
N GLU A 82 14.23 8.05 -16.33
CA GLU A 82 13.33 8.64 -17.31
C GLU A 82 12.17 7.68 -17.56
N PRO A 83 11.20 7.57 -16.63
CA PRO A 83 10.01 6.75 -16.84
C PRO A 83 9.24 7.35 -18.02
N SER A 84 9.53 6.84 -19.22
CA SER A 84 8.89 7.28 -20.44
C SER A 84 7.40 6.94 -20.33
N PRO A 85 6.49 7.83 -20.76
CA PRO A 85 5.06 7.60 -20.66
C PRO A 85 4.62 6.59 -21.73
N LEU A 86 5.06 5.34 -21.63
CA LEU A 86 4.64 4.25 -22.51
C LEU A 86 3.41 3.49 -21.99
N ILE A 87 2.82 3.94 -20.88
CA ILE A 87 1.53 3.44 -20.38
C ILE A 87 0.35 4.06 -21.16
N THR A 88 0.54 5.16 -21.91
CA THR A 88 -0.54 5.79 -22.68
C THR A 88 -0.87 5.11 -24.00
N LEU A 89 -0.04 4.18 -24.50
CA LEU A 89 -0.28 3.51 -25.80
C LEU A 89 -1.13 2.24 -25.70
N ILE A 90 -1.33 1.67 -24.51
CA ILE A 90 -2.13 0.43 -24.36
C ILE A 90 -3.61 0.75 -24.04
N GLU A 91 -3.91 1.93 -23.48
CA GLU A 91 -5.29 2.38 -23.25
C GLU A 91 -5.92 3.07 -24.47
N ALA A 92 -5.12 3.62 -25.40
CA ALA A 92 -5.64 4.28 -26.60
C ALA A 92 -6.22 3.32 -27.65
N GLU A 93 -5.87 2.02 -27.61
CA GLU A 93 -6.36 1.01 -28.56
C GLU A 93 -7.63 0.25 -28.09
N ASN A 94 -8.14 0.52 -26.87
CA ASN A 94 -9.37 -0.10 -26.34
C ASN A 94 -10.59 0.84 -26.32
N LEU A 95 -10.54 1.97 -27.03
CA LEU A 95 -11.72 2.80 -27.33
C LEU A 95 -12.10 2.65 -28.82
N ASN A 96 -12.68 1.51 -29.17
CA ASN A 96 -13.57 1.33 -30.34
C ASN A 96 -14.51 0.16 -30.07
#